data_AF-A0A7J4IGQ8-F1
#
_entry.id   AF-A0A7J4IGQ8-F1
#
_cell.length_a   1.000
_cell.length_b   1.000
_cell.length_c   1.000
_cell.angle_alpha   90.00
_cell.angle_beta   90.00
_cell.angle_gamma   90.00
#
_symmetry.space_group_name_H-M   'P 1'
#
loop_
_entity.id
_entity.type
_entity.pdbx_description
1 polymer ?
#
loop_
_entity_poly.entity_id
_entity_poly.type
_entity_poly.pdbx_seq_one_letter_code
_entity_poly.pdbx_strand_id
1 'polypeptide(L)'
;MRKKILGIVMCTLVLTMIPVAAGMTIDNDPQPSKIGWTTLQGFIFRLREINGGALIGFRCLFVHYVGQGLGQRVTGIRYGGQEMVIPKSFRGILMPHIIMGWCFGVLEF
;
A
#
# COMPACT_ATOMS: atom_id res chain seq x y z
N MET A 1 -31.72 -27.63 -26.32
CA MET A 1 -30.40 -26.95 -26.19
C MET A 1 -30.46 -25.67 -25.35
N ARG A 2 -31.49 -24.80 -25.47
CA ARG A 2 -31.63 -23.55 -24.69
C ARG A 2 -31.50 -23.69 -23.16
N LYS A 3 -32.09 -24.74 -22.56
CA LYS A 3 -32.03 -24.98 -21.09
C LYS A 3 -30.62 -25.32 -20.57
N LYS A 4 -29.78 -25.98 -21.37
CA LYS A 4 -28.38 -26.32 -20.99
C LYS A 4 -27.48 -25.09 -21.02
N ILE A 5 -27.70 -24.19 -21.99
CA ILE A 5 -26.93 -22.94 -22.12
C ILE A 5 -27.22 -22.01 -20.93
N LEU A 6 -28.49 -21.92 -20.50
CA LEU A 6 -28.87 -21.09 -19.34
C LEU A 6 -28.17 -21.53 -18.04
N GLY A 7 -28.03 -22.85 -17.83
CA GLY A 7 -27.32 -23.40 -16.67
C GLY A 7 -25.83 -23.11 -16.68
N ILE A 8 -25.19 -23.18 -17.85
CA ILE A 8 -23.77 -22.84 -18.01
C ILE A 8 -23.55 -21.35 -17.73
N VAL A 9 -24.42 -20.48 -18.25
CA VAL A 9 -24.33 -19.02 -18.01
C VAL A 9 -24.48 -18.68 -16.53
N MET A 10 -25.44 -19.30 -15.83
CA MET A 10 -25.61 -19.11 -14.38
C MET A 10 -24.40 -19.57 -13.56
N CYS A 11 -23.84 -20.75 -13.88
CA CYS A 11 -22.62 -21.23 -13.21
C CYS A 11 -21.43 -20.31 -13.46
N THR A 12 -21.23 -19.81 -14.69
CA THR A 12 -20.17 -18.84 -14.97
C THR A 12 -20.40 -17.52 -14.24
N LEU A 13 -21.64 -17.05 -14.12
CA LEU A 13 -21.94 -15.80 -13.41
C LEU A 13 -21.59 -15.89 -11.92
N VAL A 14 -21.94 -17.01 -11.27
CA VAL A 14 -21.62 -17.27 -9.85
C VAL A 14 -20.10 -17.35 -9.66
N LEU A 15 -19.40 -18.07 -10.54
CA LEU A 15 -17.94 -18.17 -10.49
C LEU A 15 -17.24 -16.82 -10.71
N THR A 16 -17.80 -15.93 -11.53
CA THR A 16 -17.27 -14.57 -11.73
C THR A 16 -17.56 -13.60 -10.59
N MET A 17 -18.48 -13.92 -9.68
CA MET A 17 -18.76 -13.08 -8.49
C MET A 17 -17.84 -13.38 -7.30
N ILE A 18 -17.23 -14.57 -7.25
CA ILE A 18 -16.31 -14.96 -6.17
C ILE A 18 -15.08 -14.02 -6.06
N PRO A 19 -14.42 -13.60 -7.17
CA PRO A 19 -13.29 -12.68 -7.10
C PRO A 19 -13.70 -11.25 -6.69
N VAL A 20 -14.97 -10.85 -6.93
CA VAL A 20 -15.46 -9.51 -6.62
C VAL A 20 -15.70 -9.33 -5.12
N ALA A 21 -16.21 -10.37 -4.44
CA ALA A 21 -16.36 -10.37 -2.99
C ALA A 21 -15.00 -10.46 -2.25
N ALA A 22 -14.02 -11.16 -2.82
CA ALA A 22 -12.66 -11.23 -2.28
C ALA A 22 -11.80 -9.99 -2.60
N GLY A 23 -12.20 -9.20 -3.60
CA GLY A 23 -11.53 -7.96 -4.02
C GLY A 23 -12.05 -6.70 -3.33
N MET A 24 -13.11 -6.78 -2.53
CA MET A 24 -13.47 -5.73 -1.56
C MET A 24 -12.56 -5.84 -0.32
N THR A 25 -11.25 -5.74 -0.54
CA THR A 25 -10.36 -5.32 0.54
C THR A 25 -10.74 -3.89 0.84
N ILE A 26 -11.41 -3.70 1.96
CA ILE A 26 -11.60 -2.39 2.59
C ILE A 26 -10.24 -1.70 2.54
N ASP A 27 -10.15 -0.59 1.78
CA ASP A 27 -9.07 0.40 1.91
C ASP A 27 -9.16 0.94 3.34
N ASN A 28 -8.68 0.16 4.30
CA ASN A 28 -8.26 0.70 5.56
C ASN A 28 -7.00 1.45 5.21
N ASP A 29 -7.10 2.78 5.09
CA ASP A 29 -5.95 3.67 5.13
C ASP A 29 -4.98 3.09 6.15
N PRO A 30 -3.77 2.68 5.74
CA PRO A 30 -2.92 1.91 6.62
C PRO A 30 -2.59 2.74 7.84
N GLN A 31 -3.20 2.39 8.97
CA GLN A 31 -2.92 3.05 10.22
C GLN A 31 -1.54 2.56 10.66
N PRO A 32 -0.53 3.45 10.73
CA PRO A 32 0.77 3.04 11.22
C PRO A 32 0.59 2.51 12.65
N SER A 33 0.95 1.25 12.89
CA SER A 33 0.95 0.69 14.23
C SER A 33 1.77 1.57 15.16
N LYS A 34 1.27 1.90 16.35
CA LYS A 34 1.96 2.83 17.29
C LYS A 34 3.31 2.30 17.80
N ILE A 35 3.65 1.04 17.51
CA ILE A 35 4.86 0.36 17.99
C ILE A 35 5.64 -0.18 16.80
N GLY A 36 6.91 0.22 16.71
CA GLY A 36 7.84 -0.20 15.66
C GLY A 36 8.35 0.97 14.82
N TRP A 37 9.16 0.63 13.81
CA TRP A 37 9.65 1.57 12.82
C TRP A 37 9.62 0.94 11.43
N THR A 38 9.49 1.78 10.41
CA THR A 38 9.68 1.37 9.03
C THR A 38 10.81 2.17 8.41
N THR A 39 11.81 1.47 7.86
CA THR A 39 12.83 2.09 7.02
C THR A 39 12.38 2.09 5.56
N LEU A 40 12.74 3.14 4.84
CA LEU A 40 12.35 3.39 3.46
C LEU A 40 13.60 3.77 2.67
N GLN A 41 13.78 3.20 1.49
CA GLN A 41 14.85 3.57 0.57
C GLN A 41 14.38 3.42 -0.87
N GLY A 42 14.58 4.46 -1.68
CA GLY A 42 14.35 4.36 -3.11
C GLY A 42 14.09 5.69 -3.81
N PHE A 43 13.36 5.59 -4.92
CA PHE A 43 13.05 6.69 -5.82
C PHE A 43 11.56 7.01 -5.84
N ILE A 44 11.25 8.31 -5.75
CA ILE A 44 9.88 8.82 -5.63
C ILE A 44 9.56 9.87 -6.68
N PHE A 45 8.28 10.18 -6.86
CA PHE A 45 7.79 11.26 -7.67
C PHE A 45 6.69 12.01 -6.94
N ARG A 46 6.57 13.32 -7.24
CA ARG A 46 5.45 14.17 -6.79
C ARG A 46 5.20 14.08 -5.29
N LEU A 47 6.12 14.63 -4.51
CA LEU A 47 5.95 14.80 -3.08
C LEU A 47 4.79 15.76 -2.80
N ARG A 48 3.88 15.38 -1.90
CA ARG A 48 2.77 16.23 -1.44
C ARG A 48 2.56 16.07 0.05
N GLU A 49 2.21 17.17 0.70
CA GLU A 49 1.70 17.13 2.07
C GLU A 49 0.19 16.83 2.06
N ILE A 50 -0.25 15.96 2.97
CA ILE A 50 -1.64 15.53 3.14
C ILE A 50 -2.08 15.88 4.57
N ASN A 51 -3.37 16.18 4.78
CA ASN A 51 -3.94 16.52 6.09
C ASN A 51 -3.19 17.65 6.81
N GLY A 52 -2.94 18.77 6.12
CA GLY A 52 -2.24 19.92 6.70
C GLY A 52 -0.77 19.63 7.07
N GLY A 53 -0.15 18.66 6.40
CA GLY A 53 1.23 18.26 6.63
C GLY A 53 1.40 17.27 7.77
N ALA A 54 0.34 16.60 8.22
CA ALA A 54 0.42 15.48 9.16
C ALA A 54 0.93 14.19 8.47
N LEU A 55 0.69 14.07 7.17
CA LEU A 55 1.08 12.94 6.33
C LEU A 55 1.83 13.45 5.11
N ILE A 56 2.70 12.60 4.56
CA ILE A 56 3.50 12.87 3.38
C ILE A 56 3.13 11.81 2.34
N GLY A 57 2.54 12.23 1.23
CA GLY A 57 2.22 11.38 0.09
C GLY A 57 3.22 11.52 -1.03
N PHE A 58 3.52 10.42 -1.72
CA PHE A 58 4.34 10.41 -2.93
C PHE A 58 4.01 9.21 -3.81
N ARG A 59 4.37 9.28 -5.09
CA ARG A 59 4.33 8.14 -6.00
C ARG A 59 5.68 7.42 -6.00
N CYS A 60 5.68 6.11 -5.85
CA CYS A 60 6.89 5.28 -5.84
C CYS A 60 7.29 4.93 -7.27
N LEU A 61 8.47 5.35 -7.73
CA LEU A 61 9.09 4.70 -8.89
C LEU A 61 9.53 3.29 -8.48
N PHE A 62 10.30 3.25 -7.39
CA PHE A 62 10.82 2.05 -6.77
C PHE A 62 11.21 2.39 -5.33
N VAL A 63 10.48 1.89 -4.34
CA VAL A 63 10.73 2.12 -2.91
C VAL A 63 10.73 0.78 -2.20
N HIS A 64 11.88 0.40 -1.66
CA HIS A 64 12.00 -0.73 -0.75
C HIS A 64 11.69 -0.26 0.67
N TYR A 65 10.92 -1.06 1.41
CA TYR A 65 10.55 -0.78 2.79
C TYR A 65 10.74 -1.98 3.69
N VAL A 66 11.13 -1.71 4.93
CA VAL A 66 11.29 -2.71 5.97
C VAL A 66 10.61 -2.22 7.24
N GLY A 67 9.48 -2.84 7.59
CA GLY A 67 8.79 -2.64 8.85
C GLY A 67 9.28 -3.62 9.92
N GLN A 68 9.61 -3.09 11.09
CA GLN A 68 9.98 -3.86 12.27
C GLN A 68 9.11 -3.43 13.45
N GLY A 69 8.19 -4.32 13.86
CA GLY A 69 7.30 -4.12 15.01
C GLY A 69 7.46 -5.23 16.05
N LEU A 70 6.45 -5.41 16.90
CA LEU A 70 6.41 -6.51 17.89
C LEU A 70 6.19 -7.90 17.24
N GLY A 71 5.68 -7.91 16.01
CA GLY A 71 5.42 -9.13 15.24
C GLY A 71 6.53 -9.48 14.26
N GLN A 72 6.17 -10.22 13.22
CA GLN A 72 7.10 -10.56 12.14
C GLN A 72 7.57 -9.31 11.40
N ARG A 73 8.84 -9.33 10.99
CA ARG A 73 9.43 -8.29 10.14
C ARG A 73 8.73 -8.31 8.79
N VAL A 74 8.21 -7.16 8.37
CA VAL A 74 7.56 -6.98 7.06
C VAL A 74 8.57 -6.34 6.12
N THR A 75 8.77 -6.94 4.96
CA THR A 75 9.66 -6.40 3.91
C THR A 75 8.91 -6.38 2.60
N GLY A 76 9.04 -5.30 1.84
CA GLY A 76 8.41 -5.23 0.53
C GLY A 76 8.98 -4.14 -0.37
N ILE A 77 8.47 -4.10 -1.59
CA ILE A 77 8.83 -3.12 -2.60
C ILE A 77 7.55 -2.55 -3.20
N ARG A 78 7.45 -1.22 -3.26
CA ARG A 78 6.42 -0.49 -4.01
C ARG A 78 7.05 0.11 -5.26
N TYR A 79 6.43 -0.11 -6.41
CA TYR A 79 6.98 0.32 -7.70
C TYR A 79 5.86 0.66 -8.70
N GLY A 80 6.24 1.21 -9.86
CA GLY A 80 5.31 1.43 -10.97
C GLY A 80 4.39 2.64 -10.80
N GLY A 81 4.77 3.62 -9.98
CA GLY A 81 4.00 4.84 -9.74
C GLY A 81 2.88 4.69 -8.72
N GLN A 82 2.83 3.57 -7.99
CA GLN A 82 1.92 3.36 -6.87
C GLN A 82 2.05 4.49 -5.85
N GLU A 83 0.92 4.93 -5.31
CA GLU A 83 0.92 5.93 -4.27
C GLU A 83 1.27 5.31 -2.91
N MET A 84 2.06 6.03 -2.12
CA MET A 84 2.46 5.66 -0.78
C MET A 84 2.32 6.89 0.12
N VAL A 85 1.83 6.64 1.34
CA VAL A 85 1.64 7.66 2.37
C VAL A 85 2.47 7.27 3.58
N ILE A 86 3.25 8.21 4.09
CA ILE A 86 4.07 8.03 5.29
C ILE A 86 3.73 9.11 6.32
N PRO A 87 3.92 8.85 7.62
CA PRO A 87 3.68 9.86 8.64
C PRO A 87 4.74 10.95 8.62
N LYS A 88 4.39 12.17 9.07
CA LYS A 88 5.33 13.29 9.24
C LYS A 88 6.50 12.99 10.19
N SER A 89 6.40 11.92 10.98
CA SER A 89 7.46 11.44 11.85
C SER A 89 8.68 10.89 11.09
N PHE A 90 8.65 10.89 9.75
CA PHE A 90 9.79 10.52 8.91
C PHE A 90 11.05 11.33 9.24
N ARG A 91 12.17 10.61 9.39
CA ARG A 91 13.51 11.14 9.61
C ARG A 91 14.46 10.57 8.56
N GLY A 92 15.09 11.46 7.80
CA GLY A 92 16.06 11.09 6.77
C GLY A 92 16.06 12.05 5.60
N ILE A 93 16.54 11.57 4.46
CA ILE A 93 16.56 12.29 3.19
C ILE A 93 15.20 12.10 2.53
N LEU A 94 14.49 13.22 2.36
CA LEU A 94 13.27 13.30 1.58
C LEU A 94 13.41 14.46 0.60
N MET A 95 13.74 14.15 -0.64
CA MET A 95 13.99 15.13 -1.69
C MET A 95 13.19 14.73 -2.94
N PRO A 96 12.99 15.65 -3.89
CA PRO A 96 12.50 15.26 -5.21
C PRO A 96 13.33 14.09 -5.75
N HIS A 97 12.65 13.04 -6.17
CA HIS A 97 13.25 11.80 -6.72
C HIS A 97 13.89 10.82 -5.76
N ILE A 98 14.20 11.19 -4.52
CA ILE A 98 14.92 10.31 -3.59
C ILE A 98 14.25 10.28 -2.21
N ILE A 99 14.10 9.08 -1.67
CA ILE A 99 13.72 8.85 -0.27
C ILE A 99 14.70 7.89 0.37
N MET A 100 15.21 8.24 1.54
CA MET A 100 16.01 7.35 2.37
C MET A 100 15.89 7.75 3.83
N GLY A 101 15.37 6.87 4.67
CA GLY A 101 15.20 7.17 6.08
C GLY A 101 14.28 6.19 6.77
N TRP A 102 13.66 6.64 7.83
CA TRP A 102 12.75 5.82 8.62
C TRP A 102 11.64 6.66 9.23
N CYS A 103 10.53 6.02 9.56
CA CYS A 103 9.42 6.64 10.27
C CYS A 103 8.94 5.72 11.39
N PHE A 104 8.24 6.32 12.36
CA PHE A 104 7.59 5.55 13.43
C PHE A 104 6.36 4.83 12.90
N GLY A 105 6.20 3.61 13.40
CA GLY A 105 5.12 2.69 13.09
C GLY A 105 5.41 1.79 11.90
N VAL A 106 4.85 0.59 11.97
CA VAL A 106 4.90 -0.36 10.85
C VAL A 106 3.90 0.12 9.81
N LEU A 107 4.40 0.46 8.63
CA LEU A 107 3.56 0.73 7.50
C LEU A 107 2.98 -0.59 6.98
N GLU A 108 1.71 -0.83 7.29
CA GLU A 108 0.92 -1.89 6.67
C GLU A 108 0.56 -1.41 5.26
N PHE A 109 0.69 -2.23 4.22
CA PHE A 109 0.32 -1.83 2.87
C PHE A 109 -0.13 -3.04 2.06
#